data_AF-A0A011P148-F1
#
_entry.id   AF-A0A011P148-F1
#
_cell.length_a   1.000
_cell.length_b   1.000
_cell.length_c   1.000
_cell.angle_alpha   90.00
_cell.angle_beta   90.00
_cell.angle_gamma   90.00
#
_symmetry.space_group_name_H-M   'P 1'
#
loop_
_entity.id
_entity.type
_entity.pdbx_description
1 polymer ?
#
loop_
_entity_poly.entity_id
_entity_poly.type
_entity_poly.pdbx_seq_one_letter_code
_entity_poly.pdbx_strand_id
1 'polypeptide(L)'
;MPTGDKDPFGLRRAALGVLRILMETPLPLDLGELIADARAALLSQGLQLAAVDESLLAFILDRLRGMLRDAGHSVDVIEAVLAQRPTRIDLVPARLAAVREFQALPEALALAAANKRIGNILKKADADLPEPDIALLEEEAEKALFQRVLLMAPLVHSHVANEDYADALKVLAAVRGEVDRFFDEVMVNVQEPLLRGNRLGLLKALYEQLNAVADISKLAV
;
A
#
# COMPACT_ATOMS: atom_id res chain seq x y z
N MET A 1 20.50 14.98 -5.30
CA MET A 1 20.98 13.84 -6.13
C MET A 1 21.13 14.31 -7.57
N PRO A 2 22.19 13.89 -8.31
CA PRO A 2 22.39 14.32 -9.69
C PRO A 2 21.33 13.72 -10.62
N THR A 3 20.68 14.56 -11.42
CA THR A 3 19.59 14.23 -12.37
C THR A 3 20.05 14.26 -13.83
N GLY A 4 21.26 13.76 -14.12
CA GLY A 4 21.85 13.78 -15.46
C GLY A 4 21.89 12.41 -16.12
N ASP A 5 21.65 12.38 -17.44
CA ASP A 5 21.67 11.22 -18.36
C ASP A 5 23.05 10.52 -18.47
N LYS A 6 24.03 10.97 -17.68
CA LYS A 6 25.31 10.32 -17.45
C LYS A 6 25.31 9.83 -16.02
N ASP A 7 25.82 8.62 -15.79
CA ASP A 7 26.04 8.06 -14.45
C ASP A 7 27.52 8.26 -14.03
N PRO A 8 28.01 9.51 -13.87
CA PRO A 8 29.45 9.78 -13.68
C PRO A 8 29.98 9.18 -12.39
N PHE A 9 29.10 8.92 -11.41
CA PHE A 9 29.43 8.36 -10.12
C PHE A 9 29.00 6.89 -9.96
N GLY A 10 28.43 6.26 -11.00
CA GLY A 10 28.01 4.85 -10.94
C GLY A 10 26.81 4.56 -10.04
N LEU A 11 26.09 5.57 -9.54
CA LEU A 11 25.02 5.43 -8.55
C LEU A 11 23.84 4.61 -9.09
N ARG A 12 23.51 4.76 -10.38
CA ARG A 12 22.45 3.96 -11.00
C ARG A 12 22.85 2.48 -11.01
N ARG A 13 24.06 2.18 -11.45
CA ARG A 13 24.56 0.79 -11.50
C ARG A 13 24.65 0.18 -10.09
N ALA A 14 25.13 0.93 -9.11
CA ALA A 14 25.21 0.49 -7.73
C ALA A 14 23.82 0.17 -7.14
N ALA A 15 22.85 1.07 -7.31
CA ALA A 15 21.48 0.85 -6.84
C ALA A 15 20.82 -0.38 -7.49
N LEU A 16 21.00 -0.57 -8.80
CA LEU A 16 20.51 -1.77 -9.49
C LEU A 16 21.19 -3.06 -8.98
N GLY A 17 22.49 -3.00 -8.65
CA GLY A 17 23.21 -4.11 -8.03
C GLY A 17 22.64 -4.48 -6.67
N VAL A 18 22.41 -3.49 -5.80
CA VAL A 18 21.76 -3.69 -4.48
C VAL A 18 20.37 -4.29 -4.66
N LEU A 19 19.54 -3.74 -5.55
CA LEU A 19 18.19 -4.26 -5.80
C LEU A 19 18.20 -5.72 -6.26
N ARG A 20 19.11 -6.10 -7.16
CA ARG A 20 19.24 -7.50 -7.60
C ARG A 20 19.61 -8.42 -6.44
N ILE A 21 20.59 -8.03 -5.62
CA ILE A 21 20.96 -8.80 -4.42
C ILE A 21 19.75 -8.98 -3.51
N LEU A 22 19.02 -7.91 -3.22
CA LEU A 22 17.86 -7.96 -2.33
C LEU A 22 16.68 -8.75 -2.90
N MET A 23 16.49 -8.80 -4.22
CA MET A 23 15.42 -9.60 -4.84
C MET A 23 15.79 -11.06 -5.04
N GLU A 24 17.03 -11.36 -5.40
CA GLU A 24 17.48 -12.70 -5.77
C GLU A 24 17.97 -13.51 -4.56
N THR A 25 18.25 -12.84 -3.44
CA THR A 25 18.67 -13.51 -2.21
C THR A 25 17.47 -13.60 -1.26
N PRO A 26 17.09 -14.80 -0.79
CA PRO A 26 15.98 -15.00 0.14
C PRO A 26 16.40 -14.61 1.57
N LEU A 27 16.79 -13.35 1.77
CA LEU A 27 17.12 -12.79 3.05
C LEU A 27 16.10 -11.69 3.38
N PRO A 28 15.50 -11.70 4.59
CA PRO A 28 14.52 -10.72 4.98
C PRO A 28 15.19 -9.40 5.38
N LEU A 29 15.84 -8.72 4.42
CA LEU A 29 16.61 -7.50 4.65
C LEU A 29 15.75 -6.28 4.39
N ASP A 30 15.65 -5.40 5.39
CA ASP A 30 14.98 -4.12 5.26
C ASP A 30 15.93 -3.08 4.66
N LEU A 31 15.60 -2.56 3.48
CA LEU A 31 16.42 -1.55 2.79
C LEU A 31 16.58 -0.25 3.61
N GLY A 32 15.58 0.14 4.39
CA GLY A 32 15.66 1.32 5.26
C GLY A 32 16.66 1.12 6.39
N GLU A 33 16.62 -0.05 7.03
CA GLU A 33 17.59 -0.43 8.07
C GLU A 33 19.01 -0.51 7.49
N LEU A 34 19.19 -1.12 6.31
CA LEU A 34 20.50 -1.18 5.65
C LEU A 34 21.07 0.21 5.32
N ILE A 35 20.22 1.17 4.93
CA ILE A 35 20.63 2.56 4.71
C ILE A 35 21.07 3.19 6.05
N ALA A 36 20.31 2.97 7.12
CA ALA A 36 20.64 3.49 8.45
C ALA A 36 21.95 2.90 8.99
N ASP A 37 22.17 1.60 8.83
CA ASP A 37 23.40 0.91 9.23
C ASP A 37 24.62 1.41 8.46
N ALA A 38 24.49 1.56 7.13
CA ALA A 38 25.55 2.12 6.30
C ALA A 38 25.90 3.55 6.73
N ARG A 39 24.88 4.38 7.04
CA ARG A 39 25.10 5.72 7.57
C ARG A 39 25.81 5.68 8.93
N ALA A 40 25.38 4.86 9.86
CA ALA A 40 26.00 4.73 11.18
C ALA A 40 27.48 4.31 11.09
N ALA A 41 27.79 3.36 10.20
CA ALA A 41 29.15 2.92 9.94
C ALA A 41 30.05 4.06 9.42
N LEU A 42 29.54 4.89 8.50
CA LEU A 42 30.28 6.04 7.97
C LEU A 42 30.48 7.13 9.04
N LEU A 43 29.46 7.43 9.85
CA LEU A 43 29.58 8.38 10.96
C LEU A 43 30.62 7.92 11.99
N SER A 44 30.70 6.62 12.27
CA SER A 44 31.69 6.04 13.19
C SER A 44 33.14 6.22 12.72
N GLN A 45 33.34 6.38 11.41
CA GLN A 45 34.64 6.69 10.80
C GLN A 45 34.96 8.19 10.80
N GLY A 46 34.13 9.02 11.43
CA GLY A 46 34.33 10.47 11.52
C GLY A 46 33.86 11.24 10.28
N LEU A 47 33.17 10.60 9.34
CA LEU A 47 32.58 11.28 8.18
C LEU A 47 31.34 12.06 8.62
N GLN A 48 31.19 13.29 8.12
CA GLN A 48 29.97 14.07 8.29
C GLN A 48 29.06 13.84 7.10
N LEU A 49 27.81 13.47 7.37
CA LEU A 49 26.80 13.19 6.35
C LEU A 49 25.61 14.13 6.54
N ALA A 50 25.15 14.71 5.43
CA ALA A 50 23.84 15.34 5.39
C ALA A 50 22.73 14.29 5.55
N ALA A 51 21.52 14.73 5.92
CA ALA A 51 20.35 13.85 5.94
C ALA A 51 19.98 13.46 4.50
N VAL A 52 20.40 12.27 4.08
CA VAL A 52 20.21 11.77 2.71
C VAL A 52 19.39 10.48 2.65
N ASP A 53 19.08 9.88 3.80
CA ASP A 53 18.44 8.55 3.91
C ASP A 53 17.15 8.46 3.07
N GLU A 54 16.26 9.43 3.25
CA GLU A 54 14.99 9.53 2.53
C GLU A 54 15.18 9.72 1.02
N SER A 55 16.12 10.59 0.63
CA SER A 55 16.42 10.83 -0.78
C SER A 55 17.07 9.62 -1.46
N LEU A 56 17.83 8.82 -0.71
CA LEU A 56 18.47 7.60 -1.17
C LEU A 56 17.46 6.48 -1.34
N LEU A 57 16.57 6.29 -0.36
CA LEU A 57 15.47 5.33 -0.47
C LEU A 57 14.59 5.66 -1.67
N ALA A 58 14.17 6.92 -1.82
CA ALA A 58 13.38 7.37 -2.97
C ALA A 58 14.10 7.10 -4.31
N PHE A 59 15.40 7.40 -4.38
CA PHE A 59 16.22 7.12 -5.56
C PHE A 59 16.29 5.63 -5.89
N ILE A 60 16.49 4.75 -4.90
CA ILE A 60 16.55 3.30 -5.11
C ILE A 60 15.18 2.78 -5.57
N LEU A 61 14.07 3.23 -4.97
CA LEU A 61 12.72 2.85 -5.39
C LEU A 61 12.41 3.32 -6.82
N ASP A 62 12.91 4.47 -7.25
CA ASP A 62 12.80 4.92 -8.65
C ASP A 62 13.60 4.03 -9.62
N ARG A 63 14.69 3.42 -9.17
CA ARG A 63 15.44 2.43 -9.96
C ARG A 63 14.73 1.09 -10.01
N LEU A 64 14.11 0.67 -8.91
CA LEU A 64 13.26 -0.51 -8.88
C LEU A 64 12.09 -0.36 -9.85
N ARG A 65 11.41 0.79 -9.86
CA ARG A 65 10.35 1.11 -10.83
C ARG A 65 10.81 0.92 -12.28
N GLY A 66 11.99 1.43 -12.63
CA GLY A 66 12.57 1.23 -13.96
C GLY A 66 12.85 -0.24 -14.26
N MET A 67 13.48 -0.96 -13.32
CA MET A 67 13.79 -2.38 -13.48
C MET A 67 12.55 -3.25 -13.70
N LEU A 68 11.47 -2.98 -12.95
CA LEU A 68 10.20 -3.70 -13.09
C LEU A 68 9.50 -3.41 -14.43
N ARG A 69 9.60 -2.17 -14.94
CA ARG A 69 9.10 -1.83 -16.28
C ARG A 69 9.88 -2.57 -17.36
N ASP A 70 11.21 -2.62 -17.24
CA ASP A 70 12.08 -3.35 -18.16
C ASP A 70 11.81 -4.87 -18.13
N ALA A 71 11.35 -5.39 -16.98
CA ALA A 71 10.89 -6.78 -16.82
C ALA A 71 9.48 -7.05 -17.38
N GLY A 72 8.78 -6.04 -17.91
CA GLY A 72 7.49 -6.18 -18.59
C GLY A 72 6.25 -6.07 -17.70
N HIS A 73 6.39 -5.62 -16.45
CA HIS A 73 5.23 -5.35 -15.59
C HIS A 73 4.49 -4.07 -16.05
N SER A 74 3.15 -4.08 -15.93
CA SER A 74 2.33 -2.90 -16.26
C SER A 74 2.58 -1.78 -15.25
N VAL A 75 2.48 -0.53 -15.72
CA VAL A 75 2.74 0.66 -14.89
C VAL A 75 1.82 0.67 -13.66
N ASP A 76 0.55 0.33 -13.83
CA ASP A 76 -0.45 0.39 -12.75
C ASP A 76 -0.15 -0.60 -11.62
N VAL A 77 0.29 -1.82 -11.97
CA VAL A 77 0.68 -2.85 -11.00
C VAL A 77 1.95 -2.44 -10.27
N ILE A 78 2.91 -1.84 -10.98
CA ILE A 78 4.14 -1.30 -10.36
C ILE A 78 3.79 -0.18 -9.38
N GLU A 79 2.97 0.78 -9.78
CA GLU A 79 2.60 1.89 -8.89
C GLU A 79 1.77 1.42 -7.71
N ALA A 80 0.89 0.42 -7.88
CA ALA A 80 0.12 -0.15 -6.76
C ALA A 80 1.06 -0.69 -5.66
N VAL A 81 2.11 -1.41 -6.03
CA VAL A 81 3.05 -1.98 -5.04
C VAL A 81 4.02 -0.91 -4.52
N LEU A 82 4.60 -0.09 -5.39
CA LEU A 82 5.66 0.86 -5.00
C LEU A 82 5.14 2.13 -4.33
N ALA A 83 3.86 2.49 -4.47
CA ALA A 83 3.26 3.62 -3.75
C ALA A 83 3.34 3.45 -2.23
N GLN A 84 3.38 2.22 -1.74
CA GLN A 84 3.55 1.89 -0.32
C GLN A 84 5.00 1.97 0.17
N ARG A 85 5.95 2.25 -0.74
CA ARG A 85 7.38 2.40 -0.42
C ARG A 85 7.95 1.17 0.30
N PRO A 86 7.83 -0.04 -0.26
CA PRO A 86 8.31 -1.25 0.40
C PRO A 86 9.82 -1.20 0.63
N THR A 87 10.24 -1.58 1.84
CA THR A 87 11.66 -1.70 2.23
C THR A 87 12.17 -3.14 2.14
N ARG A 88 11.28 -4.12 2.33
CA ARG A 88 11.50 -5.55 2.03
C ARG A 88 11.36 -5.80 0.54
N ILE A 89 12.48 -5.62 -0.18
CA ILE A 89 12.53 -5.70 -1.65
C ILE A 89 12.33 -7.13 -2.15
N ASP A 90 12.73 -8.13 -1.36
CA ASP A 90 12.52 -9.55 -1.60
C ASP A 90 11.03 -9.95 -1.74
N LEU A 91 10.13 -9.20 -1.09
CA LEU A 91 8.68 -9.46 -1.13
C LEU A 91 7.97 -8.81 -2.33
N VAL A 92 8.65 -7.89 -3.05
CA VAL A 92 8.05 -7.15 -4.16
C VAL A 92 7.58 -8.07 -5.30
N PRO A 93 8.34 -9.09 -5.75
CA PRO A 93 7.87 -10.00 -6.79
C PRO A 93 6.57 -10.73 -6.43
N ALA A 94 6.43 -11.21 -5.19
CA ALA A 94 5.23 -11.90 -4.72
C ALA A 94 4.01 -10.96 -4.70
N ARG A 95 4.19 -9.71 -4.23
CA ARG A 95 3.14 -8.69 -4.27
C ARG A 95 2.73 -8.33 -5.70
N LEU A 96 3.68 -8.16 -6.62
CA LEU A 96 3.38 -7.89 -8.03
C LEU A 96 2.57 -9.02 -8.66
N ALA A 97 2.92 -10.27 -8.38
CA ALA A 97 2.19 -11.44 -8.87
C ALA A 97 0.75 -11.45 -8.35
N ALA A 98 0.57 -11.22 -7.04
CA ALA A 98 -0.74 -11.17 -6.40
C ALA A 98 -1.62 -10.03 -6.93
N VAL A 99 -1.06 -8.83 -7.08
CA VAL A 99 -1.78 -7.66 -7.62
C VAL A 99 -2.19 -7.91 -9.08
N ARG A 100 -1.35 -8.57 -9.88
CA ARG A 100 -1.68 -8.95 -11.26
C ARG A 100 -2.81 -9.98 -11.31
N GLU A 101 -2.80 -10.98 -10.42
CA GLU A 101 -3.90 -11.95 -10.30
C GLU A 101 -5.20 -11.27 -9.89
N PHE A 102 -5.14 -10.38 -8.89
CA PHE A 102 -6.28 -9.58 -8.47
C PHE A 102 -6.81 -8.72 -9.62
N GLN A 103 -5.96 -8.06 -10.41
CA GLN A 103 -6.38 -7.24 -11.55
C GLN A 103 -7.20 -8.03 -12.59
N ALA A 104 -7.02 -9.35 -12.68
CA ALA A 104 -7.80 -10.21 -13.58
C ALA A 104 -9.20 -10.55 -13.05
N LEU A 105 -9.51 -10.24 -11.78
CA LEU A 105 -10.81 -10.51 -11.18
C LEU A 105 -11.87 -9.49 -11.66
N PRO A 106 -13.13 -9.91 -11.89
CA PRO A 106 -14.22 -9.02 -12.27
C PRO A 106 -14.48 -7.87 -11.28
N GLU A 107 -14.15 -8.07 -10.01
CA GLU A 107 -14.37 -7.11 -8.91
C GLU A 107 -13.27 -6.05 -8.82
N ALA A 108 -12.10 -6.29 -9.44
CA ALA A 108 -10.88 -5.53 -9.17
C ALA A 108 -11.01 -4.05 -9.51
N LEU A 109 -11.55 -3.74 -10.69
CA LEU A 109 -11.71 -2.36 -11.15
C LEU A 109 -12.70 -1.58 -10.27
N ALA A 110 -13.80 -2.23 -9.88
CA ALA A 110 -14.81 -1.63 -9.01
C ALA A 110 -14.23 -1.34 -7.62
N LEU A 111 -13.51 -2.29 -7.04
CA LEU A 111 -12.87 -2.12 -5.73
C LEU A 111 -11.73 -1.10 -5.76
N ALA A 112 -10.94 -1.06 -6.83
CA ALA A 112 -9.91 -0.04 -7.02
C ALA A 112 -10.53 1.37 -7.06
N ALA A 113 -11.64 1.53 -7.80
CA ALA A 113 -12.37 2.79 -7.88
C ALA A 113 -12.99 3.19 -6.53
N ALA A 114 -13.57 2.23 -5.81
CA ALA A 114 -14.09 2.45 -4.47
C ALA A 114 -12.97 2.84 -3.49
N ASN A 115 -11.82 2.16 -3.49
CA ASN A 115 -10.67 2.50 -2.66
C ASN A 115 -10.15 3.91 -2.94
N LYS A 116 -10.08 4.31 -4.23
CA LYS A 116 -9.73 5.67 -4.65
C LYS A 116 -10.70 6.70 -4.11
N ARG A 117 -12.01 6.40 -4.15
CA ARG A 117 -13.06 7.26 -3.57
C ARG A 117 -12.90 7.38 -2.07
N ILE A 118 -12.72 6.27 -1.37
CA ILE A 118 -12.50 6.24 0.09
C ILE A 118 -11.29 7.09 0.46
N GLY A 119 -10.14 6.89 -0.19
CA GLY A 119 -8.93 7.68 0.05
C GLY A 119 -9.15 9.18 -0.18
N ASN A 120 -9.95 9.58 -1.17
CA ASN A 120 -10.29 10.99 -1.40
C ASN A 120 -11.23 11.58 -0.34
N ILE A 121 -12.11 10.76 0.24
CA ILE A 121 -12.96 11.16 1.36
C ILE A 121 -12.10 11.35 2.61
N LEU A 122 -11.23 10.37 2.92
CA LEU A 122 -10.36 10.39 4.10
C LEU A 122 -9.35 11.54 4.07
N LYS A 123 -8.83 11.92 2.89
CA LYS A 123 -7.95 13.11 2.75
C LYS A 123 -8.60 14.44 3.16
N LYS A 124 -9.93 14.51 3.14
CA LYS A 124 -10.69 15.70 3.55
C LYS A 124 -11.17 15.62 5.00
N ALA A 125 -10.94 14.49 5.66
CA ALA A 125 -11.32 14.27 7.04
C ALA A 125 -10.22 14.74 8.01
N ASP A 126 -10.58 14.85 9.28
CA ASP A 126 -9.64 15.12 10.36
C ASP A 126 -8.64 13.96 10.50
N ALA A 127 -7.42 14.25 10.96
CA ALA A 127 -6.36 13.24 11.05
C ALA A 127 -6.65 12.17 12.13
N ASP A 128 -7.40 12.54 13.17
CA ASP A 128 -7.77 11.66 14.27
C ASP A 128 -9.21 11.19 14.09
N LEU A 129 -9.36 10.04 13.43
CA LEU A 129 -10.64 9.38 13.22
C LEU A 129 -10.85 8.28 14.26
N PRO A 130 -12.04 8.21 14.88
CA PRO A 130 -12.33 7.17 15.87
C PRO A 130 -12.37 5.79 15.22
N GLU A 131 -12.19 4.75 16.02
CA GLU A 131 -12.55 3.40 15.63
C GLU A 131 -14.08 3.30 15.46
N PRO A 132 -14.57 2.51 14.50
CA PRO A 132 -16.00 2.36 14.27
C PRO A 132 -16.69 1.68 15.46
N ASP A 133 -17.71 2.33 16.01
CA ASP A 133 -18.58 1.83 17.06
C ASP A 133 -19.91 1.33 16.46
N ILE A 134 -20.24 0.07 16.76
CA ILE A 134 -21.48 -0.59 16.33
C ILE A 134 -22.73 0.13 16.86
N ALA A 135 -22.64 0.78 18.04
CA ALA A 135 -23.77 1.48 18.65
C ALA A 135 -24.17 2.76 17.89
N LEU A 136 -23.25 3.29 17.09
CA LEU A 136 -23.42 4.49 16.28
C LEU A 136 -23.77 4.17 14.81
N LEU A 137 -24.01 2.89 14.47
CA LEU A 137 -24.44 2.47 13.14
C LEU A 137 -25.98 2.47 13.06
N GLU A 138 -26.52 3.28 12.15
CA GLU A 138 -27.96 3.45 11.94
C GLU A 138 -28.46 2.54 10.82
N GLU A 139 -27.83 2.63 9.64
CA GLU A 139 -28.28 1.98 8.41
C GLU A 139 -27.87 0.50 8.33
N GLU A 140 -28.67 -0.32 7.68
CA GLU A 140 -28.35 -1.74 7.50
C GLU A 140 -27.13 -1.96 6.60
N ALA A 141 -26.88 -1.06 5.64
CA ALA A 141 -25.72 -1.12 4.77
C ALA A 141 -24.39 -0.89 5.51
N GLU A 142 -24.33 0.06 6.45
CA GLU A 142 -23.13 0.30 7.24
C GLU A 142 -22.88 -0.79 8.29
N LYS A 143 -23.93 -1.39 8.85
CA LYS A 143 -23.82 -2.59 9.71
C LYS A 143 -23.28 -3.79 8.93
N ALA A 144 -23.77 -4.03 7.72
CA ALA A 144 -23.29 -5.10 6.86
C ALA A 144 -21.80 -4.90 6.51
N LEU A 145 -21.41 -3.68 6.14
CA LEU A 145 -20.01 -3.35 5.85
C LEU A 145 -19.12 -3.52 7.08
N PHE A 146 -19.55 -3.05 8.25
CA PHE A 146 -18.82 -3.20 9.51
C PHE A 146 -18.58 -4.68 9.85
N GLN A 147 -19.62 -5.51 9.80
CA GLN A 147 -19.49 -6.96 10.04
C GLN A 147 -18.52 -7.61 9.06
N ARG A 148 -18.60 -7.21 7.78
CA ARG A 148 -17.73 -7.73 6.74
C ARG A 148 -16.26 -7.37 6.99
N VAL A 149 -15.97 -6.12 7.36
CA VAL A 149 -14.63 -5.66 7.76
C VAL A 149 -14.11 -6.45 8.95
N LEU A 150 -14.94 -6.65 9.98
CA LEU A 150 -14.56 -7.41 11.19
C LEU A 150 -14.19 -8.87 10.88
N LEU A 151 -14.92 -9.51 9.97
CA LEU A 151 -14.65 -10.89 9.57
C LEU A 151 -13.42 -11.03 8.66
N MET A 152 -13.19 -10.07 7.75
CA MET A 152 -12.06 -10.16 6.82
C MET A 152 -10.73 -9.76 7.43
N ALA A 153 -10.71 -8.77 8.34
CA ALA A 153 -9.47 -8.21 8.87
C ALA A 153 -8.50 -9.28 9.43
N PRO A 154 -8.93 -10.24 10.28
CA PRO A 154 -8.02 -11.29 10.75
C PRO A 154 -7.54 -12.24 9.65
N LEU A 155 -8.37 -12.51 8.63
CA LEU A 155 -7.99 -13.35 7.49
C LEU A 155 -6.94 -12.66 6.61
N VAL A 156 -7.17 -11.39 6.28
CA VAL A 156 -6.24 -10.56 5.52
C VAL A 156 -4.91 -10.45 6.26
N HIS A 157 -4.95 -10.16 7.56
CA HIS A 157 -3.76 -10.10 8.40
C HIS A 157 -2.97 -11.41 8.39
N SER A 158 -3.66 -12.55 8.57
CA SER A 158 -3.02 -13.87 8.55
C SER A 158 -2.37 -14.17 7.21
N HIS A 159 -3.06 -13.90 6.09
CA HIS A 159 -2.50 -14.13 4.76
C HIS A 159 -1.29 -13.23 4.49
N VAL A 160 -1.36 -11.94 4.84
CA VAL A 160 -0.23 -11.01 4.69
C VAL A 160 0.98 -11.45 5.53
N ALA A 161 0.75 -11.92 6.76
CA ALA A 161 1.80 -12.41 7.64
C ALA A 161 2.47 -13.68 7.13
N ASN A 162 1.74 -14.53 6.40
CA ASN A 162 2.25 -15.73 5.75
C ASN A 162 2.76 -15.49 4.32
N GLU A 163 2.81 -14.23 3.86
CA GLU A 163 3.20 -13.86 2.49
C GLU A 163 2.23 -14.38 1.39
N ASP A 164 1.04 -14.83 1.77
CA ASP A 164 -0.05 -15.31 0.91
C ASP A 164 -0.87 -14.15 0.30
N TYR A 165 -0.19 -13.23 -0.38
CA TYR A 165 -0.78 -11.96 -0.85
C TYR A 165 -1.96 -12.14 -1.82
N ALA A 166 -1.96 -13.19 -2.64
CA ALA A 166 -3.05 -13.47 -3.58
C ALA A 166 -4.34 -13.82 -2.84
N ASP A 167 -4.25 -14.62 -1.78
CA ASP A 167 -5.41 -15.02 -0.99
C ASP A 167 -5.92 -13.87 -0.12
N ALA A 168 -5.02 -13.02 0.40
CA ALA A 168 -5.42 -11.75 1.02
C ALA A 168 -6.28 -10.89 0.06
N LEU A 169 -5.83 -10.72 -1.20
CA LEU A 169 -6.58 -9.94 -2.19
C LEU A 169 -7.90 -10.60 -2.61
N LYS A 170 -7.99 -11.94 -2.63
CA LYS A 170 -9.26 -12.65 -2.87
C LYS A 170 -10.26 -12.44 -1.75
N VAL A 171 -9.81 -12.45 -0.50
CA VAL A 171 -10.67 -12.12 0.66
C VAL A 171 -11.19 -10.70 0.53
N LEU A 172 -10.33 -9.74 0.16
CA LEU A 172 -10.73 -8.35 -0.08
C LEU A 172 -11.70 -8.22 -1.27
N ALA A 173 -11.55 -9.03 -2.32
CA ALA A 173 -12.45 -9.03 -3.47
C ALA A 173 -13.92 -9.27 -3.08
N ALA A 174 -14.16 -10.03 -2.01
CA ALA A 174 -15.49 -10.40 -1.53
C ALA A 174 -16.28 -9.24 -0.88
N VAL A 175 -15.64 -8.11 -0.52
CA VAL A 175 -16.33 -6.96 0.11
C VAL A 175 -17.10 -6.08 -0.88
N ARG A 176 -16.92 -6.31 -2.19
CA ARG A 176 -17.45 -5.42 -3.23
C ARG A 176 -18.93 -5.10 -3.03
N GLY A 177 -19.76 -6.11 -2.79
CA GLY A 177 -21.20 -5.92 -2.64
C GLY A 177 -21.57 -5.01 -1.49
N GLU A 178 -20.89 -5.15 -0.35
CA GLU A 178 -21.11 -4.32 0.84
C GLU A 178 -20.60 -2.90 0.65
N VAL A 179 -19.51 -2.70 -0.10
CA VAL A 179 -18.99 -1.35 -0.43
C VAL A 179 -19.93 -0.61 -1.36
N ASP A 180 -20.39 -1.26 -2.43
CA ASP A 180 -21.34 -0.68 -3.38
C ASP A 180 -22.62 -0.27 -2.64
N ARG A 181 -23.19 -1.20 -1.86
CA ARG A 181 -24.39 -0.94 -1.05
C ARG A 181 -24.21 0.18 -0.04
N PHE A 182 -23.06 0.25 0.65
CA PHE A 182 -22.76 1.35 1.56
C PHE A 182 -22.80 2.70 0.83
N PHE A 183 -22.18 2.80 -0.33
CA PHE A 183 -22.13 4.07 -1.04
C PHE A 183 -23.45 4.48 -1.72
N ASP A 184 -24.33 3.52 -1.97
CA ASP A 184 -25.67 3.76 -2.51
C ASP A 184 -26.67 4.15 -1.41
N GLU A 185 -26.60 3.52 -0.23
CA GLU A 185 -27.58 3.71 0.85
C GLU A 185 -27.10 4.70 1.92
N VAL A 186 -25.80 4.93 2.09
CA VAL A 186 -25.25 5.69 3.23
C VAL A 186 -24.61 7.01 2.80
N MET A 187 -25.16 8.12 3.31
CA MET A 187 -24.55 9.43 3.18
C MET A 187 -23.44 9.61 4.22
N VAL A 188 -22.18 9.68 3.79
CA VAL A 188 -21.03 9.84 4.71
C VAL A 188 -20.99 11.24 5.34
N ASN A 189 -21.29 12.28 4.56
CA ASN A 189 -21.21 13.66 5.02
C ASN A 189 -22.54 14.12 5.65
N VAL A 190 -22.73 13.79 6.92
CA VAL A 190 -23.89 14.19 7.73
C VAL A 190 -23.56 15.34 8.68
N GLN A 191 -24.61 16.05 9.15
CA GLN A 191 -24.45 17.16 10.09
C GLN A 191 -24.03 16.69 11.48
N GLU A 192 -24.46 15.50 11.89
CA GLU A 192 -24.16 14.96 13.22
C GLU A 192 -22.70 14.51 13.32
N PRO A 193 -21.85 15.16 14.15
CA PRO A 193 -20.42 14.89 14.18
C PRO A 193 -20.05 13.46 14.61
N LEU A 194 -20.77 12.86 15.56
CA LEU A 194 -20.46 11.51 16.04
C LEU A 194 -20.73 10.47 14.96
N LEU A 195 -21.88 10.55 14.29
CA LEU A 195 -22.24 9.66 13.18
C LEU A 195 -21.30 9.82 11.99
N ARG A 196 -20.96 11.07 11.63
CA ARG A 196 -19.97 11.36 10.58
C ARG A 196 -18.61 10.76 10.93
N GLY A 197 -18.15 10.94 12.16
CA GLY A 197 -16.90 10.37 12.67
C GLY A 197 -16.89 8.85 12.59
N ASN A 198 -18.00 8.20 12.99
CA ASN A 198 -18.15 6.75 12.94
C ASN A 198 -18.06 6.18 11.51
N ARG A 199 -18.77 6.81 10.56
CA ARG A 199 -18.73 6.43 9.14
C ARG A 199 -17.35 6.60 8.54
N LEU A 200 -16.65 7.68 8.89
CA LEU A 200 -15.26 7.89 8.47
C LEU A 200 -14.31 6.88 9.11
N GLY A 201 -14.52 6.52 10.37
CA GLY A 201 -13.80 5.45 11.06
C GLY A 201 -13.95 4.09 10.38
N LEU A 202 -15.19 3.73 9.99
CA LEU A 202 -15.46 2.52 9.22
C LEU A 202 -14.77 2.53 7.85
N LEU A 203 -14.83 3.66 7.14
CA LEU A 203 -14.14 3.82 5.86
C LEU A 203 -12.61 3.75 6.01
N LYS A 204 -12.05 4.28 7.10
CA LYS A 204 -10.62 4.17 7.43
C LYS A 204 -10.23 2.72 7.67
N ALA A 205 -10.99 1.99 8.51
CA ALA A 205 -10.74 0.58 8.79
C ALA A 205 -10.77 -0.25 7.50
N LEU A 206 -11.76 -0.03 6.63
CA LEU A 206 -11.83 -0.67 5.30
C LEU A 206 -10.63 -0.29 4.43
N TYR A 207 -10.27 1.00 4.37
CA TYR A 207 -9.15 1.50 3.57
C TYR A 207 -7.83 0.83 3.99
N GLU A 208 -7.59 0.66 5.29
CA GLU A 208 -6.40 -0.05 5.78
C GLU A 208 -6.37 -1.50 5.30
N GLN A 209 -7.51 -2.21 5.32
CA GLN A 209 -7.58 -3.58 4.80
C GLN A 209 -7.36 -3.63 3.27
N LEU A 210 -8.03 -2.77 2.51
CA LEU A 210 -7.91 -2.70 1.04
C LEU A 210 -6.48 -2.38 0.58
N ASN A 211 -5.69 -1.73 1.43
CA ASN A 211 -4.30 -1.38 1.16
C ASN A 211 -3.30 -2.25 1.97
N ALA A 212 -3.70 -3.41 2.51
CA ALA A 212 -2.79 -4.25 3.28
C ALA A 212 -1.67 -4.89 2.43
N VAL A 213 -1.94 -5.14 1.14
CA VAL A 213 -0.99 -5.78 0.19
C VAL A 213 -0.32 -4.77 -0.73
N ALA A 214 -1.12 -3.86 -1.31
CA ALA A 214 -0.72 -2.85 -2.28
C ALA A 214 -1.76 -1.71 -2.30
N ASP A 215 -1.38 -0.55 -2.83
CA ASP A 215 -2.32 0.54 -3.11
C ASP A 215 -3.17 0.21 -4.34
N ILE A 216 -4.26 -0.53 -4.13
CA ILE A 216 -5.15 -0.96 -5.22
C ILE A 216 -5.83 0.22 -5.92
N SER A 217 -5.83 1.44 -5.34
CA SER A 217 -6.42 2.62 -5.99
C SER A 217 -5.68 3.00 -7.28
N LYS A 218 -4.41 2.57 -7.42
CA LYS A 218 -3.59 2.76 -8.62
C LYS A 218 -4.05 1.93 -9.81
N LEU A 219 -4.85 0.89 -9.57
CA LEU A 219 -5.41 0.05 -10.63
C LEU A 219 -6.67 0.66 -11.28
N ALA A 220 -7.26 1.68 -10.66
CA ALA A 220 -8.39 2.43 -11.22
C ALA A 220 -7.88 3.52 -12.17
N VAL A 221 -7.44 3.08 -13.34
CA VAL A 221 -7.07 3.93 -14.49
C VAL A 221 -8.31 4.30 -15.29
#